data_AF-A0A2E7M9Q4-F1
#
_entry.id   AF-A0A2E7M9Q4-F1
#
_cell.length_a   1.000
_cell.length_b   1.000
_cell.length_c   1.000
_cell.angle_alpha   90.00
_cell.angle_beta   90.00
_cell.angle_gamma   90.00
#
_symmetry.space_group_name_H-M   'P 1'
#
loop_
_entity.id
_entity.type
_entity.pdbx_description
1 polymer ?
#
loop_
_entity_poly.entity_id
_entity_poly.type
_entity_poly.pdbx_seq_one_letter_code
_entity_poly.pdbx_strand_id
1 'polypeptide(L)'
;MDELPPLPRYVSDGLLAALVLVGGAGIVLALLMPTLRQGRLIARAQEVCEERTREANKWLEREKEATQALRQEWESAEARGPKLLRVDDEVPVRNFLHETATEHGFRVDTLELGTVRRGEAFDALPVLIRLTGDRAELPPFLDDFYGQERLVRLVALDLETPSFDTDAAVVTLRWEYAAPAQRRRDLEDPVERWSPPALCARSSLPAVASWNRGRWQRMDRAATELRRMAPRLRKLATIEAERRALDRERSALARWEESSEAEARAVLRKVPALIGHTAVSALGRAGLRPGPGGTLQIVDDD
;
A
#
# COMPACT_ATOMS: atom_id res chain seq x y z
N MET A 1 -98.77 -29.35 -4.99
CA MET A 1 -97.39 -29.39 -4.50
C MET A 1 -96.80 -30.65 -5.08
N ASP A 2 -96.09 -30.53 -6.20
CA ASP A 2 -95.39 -31.66 -6.82
C ASP A 2 -93.89 -31.48 -6.63
N GLU A 3 -93.25 -32.54 -6.16
CA GLU A 3 -91.87 -32.62 -5.69
C GLU A 3 -90.85 -32.44 -6.82
N LEU A 4 -89.77 -31.71 -6.53
CA LEU A 4 -88.59 -31.60 -7.41
C LEU A 4 -87.85 -32.95 -7.47
N PRO A 5 -87.33 -33.35 -8.65
CA PRO A 5 -86.60 -34.61 -8.77
C PRO A 5 -85.25 -34.57 -8.03
N PRO A 6 -84.79 -35.69 -7.46
CA PRO A 6 -83.53 -35.76 -6.73
C PRO A 6 -82.34 -35.63 -7.69
N LEU A 7 -81.31 -34.88 -7.27
CA LEU A 7 -80.03 -34.75 -7.97
C LEU A 7 -79.39 -36.13 -8.22
N PRO A 8 -78.80 -36.38 -9.40
CA PRO A 8 -78.18 -37.65 -9.72
C PRO A 8 -76.95 -37.90 -8.83
N ARG A 9 -77.07 -38.89 -7.95
CA ARG A 9 -75.96 -39.46 -7.17
C ARG A 9 -75.18 -40.48 -8.00
N TYR A 10 -74.41 -40.02 -8.99
CA TYR A 10 -73.36 -40.86 -9.56
C TYR A 10 -72.21 -39.95 -10.02
N VAL A 11 -71.28 -39.70 -9.09
CA VAL A 11 -69.91 -39.39 -9.51
C VAL A 11 -69.39 -40.67 -10.13
N SER A 12 -69.19 -40.68 -11.45
CA SER A 12 -68.67 -41.85 -12.14
C SER A 12 -67.28 -42.19 -11.59
N ASP A 13 -66.99 -43.48 -11.41
CA ASP A 13 -65.68 -43.95 -10.94
C ASP A 13 -64.52 -43.41 -11.81
N GLY A 14 -64.79 -43.06 -13.07
CA GLY A 14 -63.83 -42.37 -13.95
C GLY A 14 -63.47 -40.95 -13.53
N LEU A 15 -64.42 -40.18 -12.96
CA LEU A 15 -64.19 -38.82 -12.44
C LEU A 15 -63.39 -38.86 -11.13
N LEU A 16 -63.69 -39.85 -10.28
CA LEU A 16 -62.93 -40.13 -9.05
C LEU A 16 -61.50 -40.62 -9.35
N ALA A 17 -61.34 -41.53 -10.31
CA ALA A 17 -60.03 -42.00 -10.77
C ALA A 17 -59.20 -40.87 -11.41
N ALA A 18 -59.83 -40.00 -12.20
CA ALA A 18 -59.16 -38.82 -12.78
C ALA A 18 -58.72 -37.81 -11.71
N LEU A 19 -59.55 -37.56 -10.68
CA LEU A 19 -59.19 -36.68 -9.55
C LEU A 19 -58.06 -37.28 -8.69
N VAL A 20 -58.06 -38.59 -8.47
CA VAL A 20 -56.97 -39.29 -7.75
C VAL A 20 -55.68 -39.31 -8.57
N LEU A 21 -55.75 -39.47 -9.90
CA LEU A 21 -54.60 -39.37 -10.79
C LEU A 21 -54.03 -37.95 -10.86
N VAL A 22 -54.88 -36.93 -10.96
CA VAL A 22 -54.45 -35.51 -10.98
C VAL A 22 -53.94 -35.07 -9.61
N GLY A 23 -54.61 -35.47 -8.53
CA GLY A 23 -54.16 -35.23 -7.15
C GLY A 23 -52.85 -35.97 -6.83
N GLY A 24 -52.74 -37.23 -7.26
CA GLY A 24 -51.53 -38.04 -7.14
C GLY A 24 -50.37 -37.47 -7.95
N ALA A 25 -50.61 -37.04 -9.19
CA ALA A 25 -49.61 -36.36 -10.01
C ALA A 25 -49.18 -35.02 -9.40
N GLY A 26 -50.11 -34.24 -8.86
CA GLY A 26 -49.84 -32.98 -8.16
C GLY A 26 -49.01 -33.17 -6.88
N ILE A 27 -49.30 -34.21 -6.10
CA ILE A 27 -48.53 -34.58 -4.90
C ILE A 27 -47.13 -35.07 -5.27
N VAL A 28 -47.01 -35.90 -6.32
CA VAL A 28 -45.71 -36.36 -6.84
C VAL A 28 -44.89 -35.17 -7.36
N LEU A 29 -45.49 -34.23 -8.10
CA LEU A 29 -44.83 -32.99 -8.52
C LEU A 29 -44.40 -32.13 -7.32
N ALA A 30 -45.25 -31.96 -6.31
CA ALA A 30 -44.93 -31.21 -5.11
C ALA A 30 -43.77 -31.83 -4.31
N LEU A 31 -43.68 -33.16 -4.27
CA LEU A 31 -42.58 -33.90 -3.62
C LEU A 31 -41.28 -33.86 -4.44
N LEU A 32 -41.36 -33.73 -5.77
CA LEU A 32 -40.20 -33.66 -6.67
C LEU A 32 -39.68 -32.23 -6.87
N MET A 33 -40.50 -31.19 -6.67
CA MET A 33 -40.08 -29.80 -6.86
C MET A 33 -38.90 -29.37 -5.95
N PRO A 34 -38.84 -29.74 -4.66
CA PRO A 34 -37.69 -29.46 -3.80
C PRO A 34 -36.40 -30.14 -4.28
N THR A 35 -36.48 -31.37 -4.78
CA THR A 35 -35.31 -32.12 -5.27
C THR A 35 -34.80 -31.56 -6.59
N LEU A 36 -35.70 -31.13 -7.49
CA LEU A 36 -35.34 -30.43 -8.72
C LEU A 36 -34.71 -29.06 -8.44
N ARG A 37 -35.25 -28.30 -7.48
CA ARG A 37 -34.68 -27.01 -7.04
C ARG A 37 -33.30 -27.20 -6.42
N GLN A 38 -33.12 -28.21 -5.56
CA GLN A 38 -31.81 -28.58 -5.00
C GLN A 38 -30.82 -28.95 -6.12
N GLY A 39 -31.26 -29.74 -7.10
CA GLY A 39 -30.44 -30.12 -8.26
C GLY A 39 -29.99 -28.94 -9.12
N ARG A 40 -30.83 -27.91 -9.29
CA ARG A 40 -30.48 -26.65 -9.98
C ARG A 40 -29.48 -25.81 -9.19
N LEU A 41 -29.66 -25.70 -7.87
CA LEU A 41 -28.74 -24.95 -7.00
C LEU A 41 -27.34 -25.59 -6.99
N ILE A 42 -27.26 -26.93 -6.91
CA ILE A 42 -25.99 -27.66 -6.97
C ILE A 42 -25.32 -27.46 -8.34
N ALA A 43 -26.09 -27.53 -9.44
CA ALA A 43 -25.54 -27.31 -10.78
C ALA A 43 -24.97 -25.90 -10.94
N ARG A 44 -25.71 -24.87 -10.50
CA ARG A 44 -25.24 -23.48 -10.53
C ARG A 44 -24.01 -23.26 -9.65
N ALA A 45 -23.95 -23.89 -8.48
CA ALA A 45 -22.77 -23.83 -7.62
C ALA A 45 -21.55 -24.52 -8.27
N GLN A 46 -21.76 -25.63 -8.98
CA GLN A 46 -20.72 -26.31 -9.74
C GLN A 46 -20.19 -25.40 -10.87
N GLU A 47 -21.07 -24.78 -11.66
CA GLU A 47 -20.69 -23.85 -12.73
C GLU A 47 -19.84 -22.69 -12.21
N VAL A 48 -20.24 -22.08 -11.08
CA VAL A 48 -19.47 -21.01 -10.43
C VAL A 48 -18.09 -21.51 -9.98
N CYS A 49 -18.01 -22.73 -9.44
CA CYS A 49 -16.72 -23.31 -9.08
C CYS A 49 -15.82 -23.49 -10.31
N GLU A 50 -16.36 -24.05 -11.40
CA GLU A 50 -15.61 -24.29 -12.64
C GLU A 50 -15.16 -22.99 -13.33
N GLU A 51 -16.01 -21.97 -13.33
CA GLU A 51 -15.66 -20.62 -13.81
C GLU A 51 -14.53 -20.01 -12.99
N ARG A 52 -14.67 -20.00 -11.65
CA ARG A 52 -13.62 -19.49 -10.76
C ARG A 52 -12.32 -20.29 -10.88
N THR A 53 -12.37 -21.61 -11.12
CA THR A 53 -11.18 -22.44 -11.34
C THR A 53 -10.49 -22.07 -12.65
N ARG A 54 -11.26 -21.82 -13.73
CA ARG A 54 -10.68 -21.36 -15.00
C ARG A 54 -10.01 -20.00 -14.86
N GLU A 55 -10.65 -19.06 -14.16
CA GLU A 55 -10.06 -17.74 -13.87
C GLU A 55 -8.83 -17.84 -12.97
N ALA A 56 -8.88 -18.66 -11.92
CA ALA A 56 -7.77 -18.91 -11.02
C ALA A 56 -6.55 -19.50 -11.76
N ASN A 57 -6.78 -20.46 -12.66
CA ASN A 57 -5.72 -21.03 -13.49
C ASN A 57 -5.08 -19.96 -14.40
N LYS A 58 -5.88 -19.18 -15.13
CA LYS A 58 -5.39 -18.06 -15.95
C LYS A 58 -4.58 -17.06 -15.14
N TRP A 59 -4.95 -16.83 -13.88
CA TRP A 59 -4.18 -15.95 -13.04
C TRP A 59 -2.85 -16.59 -12.61
N LEU A 60 -2.87 -17.86 -12.20
CA LEU A 60 -1.67 -18.60 -11.80
C LEU A 60 -0.68 -18.84 -12.94
N GLU A 61 -1.11 -18.82 -14.20
CA GLU A 61 -0.20 -18.83 -15.36
C GLU A 61 0.82 -17.66 -15.30
N ARG A 62 0.43 -16.54 -14.68
CA ARG A 62 1.30 -15.37 -14.49
C ARG A 62 2.27 -15.50 -13.31
N GLU A 63 2.20 -16.57 -12.50
CA GLU A 63 2.99 -16.70 -11.26
C GLU A 63 4.50 -16.62 -11.52
N LYS A 64 4.99 -17.29 -12.56
CA LYS A 64 6.41 -17.29 -12.91
C LYS A 64 6.90 -15.91 -13.34
N GLU A 65 6.14 -15.26 -14.22
CA GLU A 65 6.44 -13.91 -14.71
C GLU A 65 6.38 -12.89 -13.57
N ALA A 66 5.35 -12.93 -12.73
CA ALA A 66 5.20 -12.05 -11.57
C ALA A 66 6.35 -12.22 -10.56
N THR A 67 6.77 -13.47 -10.31
CA THR A 67 7.90 -13.77 -9.43
C THR A 67 9.22 -13.22 -9.99
N GLN A 68 9.45 -13.38 -11.29
CA GLN A 68 10.64 -12.86 -11.95
C GLN A 68 10.65 -11.33 -11.95
N ALA A 69 9.52 -10.70 -12.28
CA ALA A 69 9.38 -9.24 -12.23
C ALA A 69 9.60 -8.70 -10.81
N LEU A 70 9.07 -9.36 -9.77
CA LEU A 70 9.31 -8.95 -8.39
C LEU A 70 10.79 -9.03 -8.01
N ARG A 71 11.52 -10.07 -8.45
CA ARG A 71 12.96 -10.18 -8.20
C ARG A 71 13.75 -9.04 -8.84
N GLN A 72 13.43 -8.70 -10.10
CA GLN A 72 14.05 -7.58 -10.80
C GLN A 72 13.76 -6.24 -10.11
N GLU A 73 12.53 -6.04 -9.64
CA GLU A 73 12.16 -4.84 -8.88
C GLU A 73 12.84 -4.80 -7.50
N TRP A 74 13.08 -5.94 -6.86
CA TRP A 74 13.88 -6.04 -5.63
C TRP A 74 15.34 -5.66 -5.85
N GLU A 75 15.99 -6.24 -6.87
CA GLU A 75 17.37 -5.89 -7.24
C GLU A 75 17.49 -4.38 -7.53
N SER A 76 16.50 -3.83 -8.25
CA SER A 76 16.42 -2.40 -8.53
C SER A 76 16.16 -1.56 -7.28
N ALA A 77 15.39 -2.06 -6.31
CA ALA A 77 15.14 -1.39 -5.03
C ALA A 77 16.39 -1.40 -4.13
N GLU A 78 17.13 -2.51 -4.13
CA GLU A 78 18.39 -2.63 -3.40
C GLU A 78 19.44 -1.66 -3.94
N ALA A 79 19.53 -1.52 -5.27
CA ALA A 79 20.40 -0.53 -5.91
C ALA A 79 20.05 0.94 -5.55
N ARG A 80 18.80 1.21 -5.15
CA ARG A 80 18.35 2.53 -4.66
C ARG A 80 18.57 2.72 -3.16
N GLY A 81 18.88 1.64 -2.44
CA GLY A 81 19.08 1.63 -0.99
C GLY A 81 20.04 2.69 -0.46
N PRO A 82 21.20 2.95 -1.10
CA PRO A 82 22.14 3.99 -0.65
C PRO A 82 21.57 5.41 -0.60
N LYS A 83 20.53 5.71 -1.40
CA LYS A 83 19.86 7.01 -1.42
C LYS A 83 18.95 7.25 -0.21
N LEU A 84 18.60 6.19 0.50
CA LEU A 84 17.70 6.21 1.65
C LEU A 84 18.48 6.00 2.94
N LEU A 85 18.05 6.66 4.00
CA LEU A 85 18.62 6.48 5.33
C LEU A 85 18.01 5.25 6.01
N ARG A 86 18.84 4.25 6.29
CA ARG A 86 18.44 3.07 7.06
C ARG A 86 18.56 3.35 8.56
N VAL A 87 17.85 2.55 9.36
CA VAL A 87 17.85 2.66 10.82
C VAL A 87 19.27 2.51 11.40
N ASP A 88 20.11 1.69 10.76
CA ASP A 88 21.48 1.43 11.19
C ASP A 88 22.50 2.48 10.68
N ASP A 89 22.07 3.45 9.89
CA ASP A 89 22.95 4.45 9.25
C ASP A 89 23.23 5.68 10.15
N GLU A 90 22.75 5.69 11.40
CA GLU A 90 22.97 6.82 12.32
C GLU A 90 24.46 7.15 12.47
N VAL A 91 25.31 6.16 12.75
CA VAL A 91 26.75 6.37 12.94
C VAL A 91 27.44 6.86 11.66
N PRO A 92 27.24 6.23 10.48
CA PRO A 92 27.74 6.75 9.22
C PRO A 92 27.34 8.20 8.92
N VAL A 93 26.08 8.58 9.16
CA VAL A 93 25.62 9.96 8.93
C VAL A 93 26.26 10.92 9.91
N ARG A 94 26.35 10.55 11.20
CA ARG A 94 27.03 11.39 12.19
C ARG A 94 28.49 11.63 11.81
N ASN A 95 29.21 10.58 11.41
CA ASN A 95 30.60 10.69 11.00
C ASN A 95 30.75 11.59 9.77
N PHE A 96 29.93 11.37 8.73
CA PHE A 96 29.92 12.21 7.54
C PHE A 96 29.72 13.69 7.90
N LEU A 97 28.68 14.02 8.68
CA LEU A 97 28.39 15.41 9.05
C LEU A 97 29.51 16.04 9.89
N HIS A 98 30.11 15.27 10.79
CA HIS A 98 31.25 15.74 11.58
C HIS A 98 32.49 15.98 10.72
N GLU A 99 32.80 15.07 9.79
CA GLU A 99 33.93 15.16 8.87
C GLU A 99 33.76 16.36 7.93
N THR A 100 32.61 16.48 7.26
CA THR A 100 32.31 17.62 6.38
C THR A 100 32.32 18.94 7.14
N ALA A 101 31.74 19.01 8.34
CA ALA A 101 31.81 20.24 9.15
C ALA A 101 33.26 20.62 9.48
N THR A 102 34.07 19.63 9.88
CA THR A 102 35.48 19.87 10.26
C THR A 102 36.33 20.31 9.07
N GLU A 103 36.11 19.72 7.89
CA GLU A 103 36.80 20.09 6.65
C GLU A 103 36.57 21.56 6.28
N HIS A 104 35.35 22.06 6.49
CA HIS A 104 34.95 23.44 6.26
C HIS A 104 35.11 24.34 7.51
N GLY A 105 35.92 23.94 8.49
CA GLY A 105 36.25 24.77 9.65
C GLY A 105 35.10 25.02 10.63
N PHE A 106 34.00 24.27 10.54
CA PHE A 106 32.90 24.31 11.49
C PHE A 106 33.12 23.36 12.67
N ARG A 107 32.83 23.85 13.88
CA ARG A 107 32.70 23.03 15.07
C ARG A 107 31.24 22.61 15.23
N VAL A 108 30.99 21.31 15.33
CA VAL A 108 29.65 20.77 15.64
C VAL A 108 29.36 20.96 17.12
N ASP A 109 28.36 21.77 17.44
CA ASP A 109 27.86 21.98 18.80
C ASP A 109 26.85 20.93 19.23
N THR A 110 25.97 20.55 18.32
CA THR A 110 24.86 19.65 18.58
C THR A 110 24.52 18.90 17.31
N LEU A 111 24.25 17.60 17.43
CA LEU A 111 23.75 16.77 16.34
C LEU A 111 22.74 15.78 16.89
N GLU A 112 21.48 15.95 16.50
CA GLU A 112 20.34 15.19 16.98
C GLU A 112 19.59 14.56 15.82
N LEU A 113 19.41 13.24 15.88
CA LEU A 113 18.50 12.53 15.00
C LEU A 113 17.18 12.35 15.76
N GLY A 114 16.09 12.82 15.17
CA GLY A 114 14.77 12.76 15.78
C GLY A 114 14.10 11.39 15.60
N THR A 115 12.79 11.35 15.79
CA THR A 115 12.00 10.13 15.60
C THR A 115 11.50 10.01 14.17
N VAL A 116 11.52 8.78 13.65
CA VAL A 116 11.01 8.45 12.32
C VAL A 116 9.54 8.83 12.22
N ARG A 117 9.20 9.71 11.28
CA ARG A 117 7.83 10.11 10.95
C ARG A 117 7.32 9.26 9.81
N ARG A 118 6.17 8.61 10.01
CA ARG A 118 5.59 7.75 8.99
C ARG A 118 5.03 8.55 7.83
N GLY A 119 5.42 8.18 6.62
CA GLY A 119 4.84 8.74 5.40
C GLY A 119 4.14 7.68 4.55
N GLU A 120 3.59 8.12 3.41
CA GLU A 120 2.81 7.24 2.54
C GLU A 120 3.69 6.29 1.72
N ALA A 121 4.81 6.81 1.18
CA ALA A 121 5.76 6.04 0.36
C ALA A 121 7.13 5.89 1.03
N PHE A 122 7.56 6.89 1.79
CA PHE A 122 8.78 6.88 2.59
C PHE A 122 8.48 7.42 3.97
N ASP A 123 9.19 6.89 4.96
CA ASP A 123 9.26 7.54 6.26
C ASP A 123 10.27 8.70 6.17
N ALA A 124 10.18 9.66 7.08
CA ALA A 124 11.08 10.80 7.15
C ALA A 124 11.80 10.82 8.50
N LEU A 125 13.13 10.89 8.49
CA LEU A 125 13.91 11.06 9.71
C LEU A 125 14.38 12.52 9.82
N PRO A 126 13.83 13.31 10.75
CA PRO A 126 14.29 14.66 10.98
C PRO A 126 15.66 14.64 11.65
N VAL A 127 16.56 15.52 11.22
CA VAL A 127 17.88 15.71 11.82
C VAL A 127 18.11 17.19 12.04
N LEU A 128 18.73 17.50 13.17
CA LEU A 128 19.15 18.84 13.54
C LEU A 128 20.65 18.82 13.78
N ILE A 129 21.36 19.75 13.16
CA ILE A 129 22.76 20.05 13.49
C ILE A 129 22.90 21.53 13.81
N ARG A 130 23.70 21.83 14.84
CA ARG A 130 24.12 23.18 15.17
C ARG A 130 25.64 23.26 15.01
N LEU A 131 26.08 24.22 14.23
CA LEU A 131 27.47 24.45 13.86
C LEU A 131 27.90 25.86 14.27
N THR A 132 29.15 26.02 14.66
CA THR A 132 29.79 27.32 14.86
C THR A 132 31.07 27.38 14.03
N GLY A 133 31.24 28.40 13.20
CA GLY A 133 32.41 28.56 12.33
C GLY A 133 32.37 29.85 11.52
N ASP A 134 33.23 29.99 10.53
CA ASP A 134 33.24 31.14 9.64
C ASP A 134 32.03 31.08 8.68
N ARG A 135 31.25 32.15 8.60
CA ARG A 135 30.10 32.26 7.69
C ARG A 135 30.49 32.11 6.21
N ALA A 136 31.73 32.45 5.84
CA ALA A 136 32.22 32.33 4.47
C ALA A 136 32.34 30.87 4.01
N GLU A 137 32.48 29.93 4.95
CA GLU A 137 32.57 28.49 4.69
C GLU A 137 31.18 27.83 4.57
N LEU A 138 30.08 28.56 4.84
CA LEU A 138 28.74 27.99 4.76
C LEU A 138 28.34 27.57 3.33
N PRO A 139 28.57 28.36 2.26
CA PRO A 139 28.28 27.91 0.90
C PRO A 139 29.02 26.62 0.48
N PRO A 140 30.35 26.48 0.62
CA PRO A 140 31.03 25.24 0.25
C PRO A 140 30.63 24.06 1.15
N PHE A 141 30.41 24.27 2.44
CA PHE A 141 29.85 23.24 3.33
C PHE A 141 28.50 22.71 2.83
N LEU A 142 27.58 23.60 2.42
CA LEU A 142 26.27 23.20 1.93
C LEU A 142 26.36 22.49 0.57
N ASP A 143 27.30 22.89 -0.29
CA ASP A 143 27.53 22.22 -1.58
C ASP A 143 27.93 20.75 -1.36
N ASP A 144 28.88 20.49 -0.47
CA ASP A 144 29.30 19.13 -0.11
C ASP A 144 28.21 18.36 0.64
N PHE A 145 27.47 19.01 1.53
CA PHE A 145 26.33 18.40 2.23
C PHE A 145 25.24 17.96 1.23
N TYR A 146 24.88 18.79 0.25
CA TYR A 146 23.90 18.42 -0.78
C TYR A 146 24.49 17.48 -1.84
N GLY A 147 25.81 17.39 -1.97
CA GLY A 147 26.53 16.45 -2.83
C GLY A 147 26.52 15.00 -2.32
N GLN A 148 26.00 14.74 -1.12
CA GLN A 148 25.86 13.38 -0.58
C GLN A 148 24.92 12.51 -1.43
N GLU A 149 25.14 11.20 -1.44
CA GLU A 149 24.29 10.25 -2.18
C GLU A 149 22.86 10.14 -1.60
N ARG A 150 22.70 10.47 -0.32
CA ARG A 150 21.44 10.38 0.41
C ARG A 150 20.52 11.55 0.12
N LEU A 151 19.23 11.27 -0.05
CA LEU A 151 18.23 12.29 -0.28
C LEU A 151 17.85 13.01 1.02
N VAL A 152 17.99 14.33 0.99
CA VAL A 152 17.68 15.23 2.10
C VAL A 152 16.72 16.31 1.64
N ARG A 153 15.91 16.79 2.59
CA ARG A 153 15.02 17.93 2.37
C ARG A 153 15.16 18.93 3.49
N LEU A 154 15.34 20.20 3.14
CA LEU A 154 15.45 21.31 4.07
C LEU A 154 14.10 21.54 4.77
N VAL A 155 14.17 21.59 6.08
CA VAL A 155 13.08 22.08 6.94
C VAL A 155 13.36 23.53 7.30
N ALA A 156 14.58 23.82 7.73
CA ALA A 156 15.02 25.16 8.10
C ALA A 156 16.53 25.27 8.07
N LEU A 157 17.04 26.44 7.67
CA LEU A 157 18.42 26.85 7.92
C LEU A 157 18.36 28.18 8.65
N ASP A 158 18.96 28.26 9.83
CA ASP A 158 19.06 29.47 10.64
C ASP A 158 20.51 29.92 10.71
N LEU A 159 20.73 31.21 10.50
CA LEU A 159 22.04 31.83 10.59
C LEU A 159 21.98 32.94 11.65
N GLU A 160 22.84 32.85 12.65
CA GLU A 160 22.98 33.85 13.71
C GLU A 160 24.44 34.32 13.75
N THR A 161 24.67 35.64 13.73
CA THR A 161 25.98 36.24 13.96
C THR A 161 26.01 36.83 15.37
N PRO A 162 26.72 36.20 16.33
CA PRO A 162 26.70 36.61 17.73
C PRO A 162 27.28 38.00 17.98
N SER A 163 28.12 38.50 17.07
CA SER A 163 28.67 39.86 17.10
C SER A 163 28.84 40.41 15.69
N PHE A 164 28.62 41.71 15.54
CA PHE A 164 28.65 42.42 14.25
C PHE A 164 30.06 42.44 13.61
N ASP A 165 31.10 42.45 14.45
CA ASP A 165 32.52 42.53 14.03
C ASP A 165 33.18 41.15 13.85
N THR A 166 32.43 40.05 13.97
CA THR A 166 32.99 38.71 13.82
C THR A 166 32.45 38.02 12.59
N ASP A 167 33.33 37.37 11.83
CA ASP A 167 32.93 36.45 10.76
C ASP A 167 32.40 35.11 11.27
N ALA A 168 32.48 34.88 12.59
CA ALA A 168 31.87 33.74 13.24
C ALA A 168 30.34 33.80 13.11
N ALA A 169 29.75 32.68 12.69
CA ALA A 169 28.32 32.46 12.69
C ALA A 169 27.96 31.14 13.37
N VAL A 170 26.78 31.13 13.97
CA VAL A 170 26.09 29.94 14.42
C VAL A 170 25.08 29.57 13.35
N VAL A 171 25.21 28.36 12.82
CA VAL A 171 24.33 27.82 11.80
C VAL A 171 23.51 26.70 12.43
N THR A 172 22.18 26.78 12.39
CA THR A 172 21.31 25.67 12.76
C THR A 172 20.62 25.14 11.53
N LEU A 173 20.90 23.90 11.17
CA LEU A 173 20.30 23.24 10.03
C LEU A 173 19.33 22.17 10.52
N ARG A 174 18.13 22.18 9.94
CA ARG A 174 17.10 21.17 10.15
C ARG A 174 16.72 20.61 8.79
N TRP A 175 16.79 19.30 8.65
CA TRP A 175 16.40 18.61 7.43
C TRP A 175 15.73 17.28 7.74
N GLU A 176 15.18 16.65 6.70
CA GLU A 176 14.58 15.33 6.75
C GLU A 176 15.28 14.42 5.75
N TYR A 177 15.76 13.27 6.21
CA TYR A 177 16.20 12.19 5.34
C TYR A 177 15.02 11.33 4.90
N ALA A 178 14.99 10.91 3.65
CA ALA A 178 14.11 9.83 3.20
C ALA A 178 14.54 8.50 3.84
N ALA A 179 13.61 7.79 4.48
CA ALA A 179 13.83 6.48 5.07
C ALA A 179 12.86 5.45 4.46
N PRO A 180 13.26 4.16 4.37
CA PRO A 180 12.38 3.11 3.86
C PRO A 180 11.10 3.03 4.70
N ALA A 181 9.93 3.03 4.05
CA ALA A 181 8.67 2.91 4.76
C ALA A 181 8.55 1.57 5.49
N GLN A 182 8.16 1.60 6.77
CA GLN A 182 7.75 0.39 7.48
C GLN A 182 6.47 -0.18 6.86
N ARG A 183 6.61 -1.15 5.95
CA ARG A 183 5.53 -1.73 5.14
C ARG A 183 4.32 -2.14 5.99
N ARG A 184 3.17 -1.47 5.80
CA ARG A 184 1.86 -1.99 6.26
C ARG A 184 1.48 -3.20 5.41
N ARG A 185 1.28 -4.35 6.06
CA ARG A 185 0.71 -5.56 5.43
C ARG A 185 -0.81 -5.54 5.51
N ASP A 186 -1.44 -4.41 5.22
CA ASP A 186 -2.89 -4.34 5.11
C ASP A 186 -3.28 -4.74 3.68
N LEU A 187 -3.13 -6.03 3.38
CA LEU A 187 -3.66 -6.63 2.16
C LEU A 187 -4.98 -7.28 2.51
N GLU A 188 -6.08 -6.73 1.99
CA GLU A 188 -7.37 -7.44 1.94
C GLU A 188 -7.14 -8.86 1.41
N ASP A 189 -7.73 -9.90 2.04
CA ASP A 189 -7.55 -11.29 1.57
C ASP A 189 -8.11 -11.39 0.15
N PRO A 190 -7.25 -11.47 -0.87
CA PRO A 190 -7.68 -11.39 -2.25
C PRO A 190 -8.47 -12.64 -2.64
N VAL A 191 -8.52 -13.66 -1.78
CA VAL A 191 -9.10 -14.96 -2.03
C VAL A 191 -10.61 -15.03 -1.84
N GLU A 192 -11.23 -13.98 -1.31
CA GLU A 192 -12.68 -13.94 -1.20
C GLU A 192 -13.35 -14.16 -2.57
N ARG A 193 -12.80 -13.59 -3.65
CA ARG A 193 -13.33 -13.76 -5.01
C ARG A 193 -13.20 -15.18 -5.58
N TRP A 194 -12.23 -15.98 -5.13
CA TRP A 194 -12.04 -17.38 -5.57
C TRP A 194 -12.50 -18.43 -4.55
N SER A 195 -13.12 -18.00 -3.47
CA SER A 195 -13.66 -18.92 -2.46
C SER A 195 -14.84 -19.72 -3.05
N PRO A 196 -15.06 -20.99 -2.66
CA PRO A 196 -16.25 -21.71 -3.09
C PRO A 196 -17.55 -21.00 -2.64
N PRO A 197 -18.68 -21.19 -3.35
CA PRO A 197 -19.98 -20.67 -2.92
C PRO A 197 -20.34 -21.13 -1.50
N ALA A 198 -21.09 -20.31 -0.76
CA ALA A 198 -21.50 -20.62 0.62
C ALA A 198 -22.28 -21.95 0.76
N LEU A 199 -22.92 -22.41 -0.32
CA LEU A 199 -23.57 -23.72 -0.39
C LEU A 199 -22.61 -24.87 -0.04
N CYS A 200 -21.35 -24.78 -0.47
CA CYS A 200 -20.30 -25.77 -0.22
C CYS A 200 -19.76 -25.76 1.21
N ALA A 201 -20.10 -24.73 2.01
CA ALA A 201 -19.70 -24.60 3.41
C ALA A 201 -20.82 -25.02 4.38
N ARG A 202 -22.08 -24.93 3.96
CA ARG A 202 -23.26 -25.11 4.83
C ARG A 202 -24.03 -26.40 4.61
N SER A 203 -23.78 -27.12 3.51
CA SER A 203 -24.49 -28.34 3.16
C SER A 203 -23.56 -29.55 3.15
N SER A 204 -24.07 -30.70 3.58
CA SER A 204 -23.33 -31.97 3.66
C SER A 204 -24.05 -33.06 2.86
N LEU A 205 -23.30 -34.05 2.35
CA LEU A 205 -23.84 -35.16 1.55
C LEU A 205 -25.10 -35.84 2.13
N PRO A 206 -25.25 -36.04 3.47
CA PRO A 206 -26.47 -36.59 4.06
C PRO A 206 -27.74 -35.76 3.87
N ALA A 207 -27.62 -34.44 3.66
CA ALA A 207 -28.74 -33.53 3.43
C ALA A 207 -29.15 -33.43 1.95
N VAL A 208 -28.48 -34.17 1.06
CA VAL A 208 -28.73 -34.17 -0.37
C VAL A 208 -29.60 -35.37 -0.75
N ALA A 209 -30.68 -35.10 -1.49
CA ALA A 209 -31.53 -36.17 -2.03
C ALA A 209 -30.69 -37.18 -2.82
N SER A 210 -30.99 -38.48 -2.68
CA SER A 210 -30.19 -39.56 -3.28
C SER A 210 -29.94 -39.35 -4.79
N TRP A 211 -30.93 -38.83 -5.51
CA TRP A 211 -30.88 -38.53 -6.94
C TRP A 211 -29.90 -37.39 -7.31
N ASN A 212 -29.58 -36.52 -6.36
CA ASN A 212 -28.65 -35.40 -6.55
C ASN A 212 -27.23 -35.70 -6.02
N ARG A 213 -26.98 -36.85 -5.39
CA ARG A 213 -25.67 -37.18 -4.80
C ARG A 213 -24.53 -37.12 -5.80
N GLY A 214 -24.75 -37.60 -7.03
CA GLY A 214 -23.74 -37.52 -8.09
C GLY A 214 -23.40 -36.08 -8.51
N ARG A 215 -24.39 -35.19 -8.54
CA ARG A 215 -24.17 -33.75 -8.81
C ARG A 215 -23.43 -33.09 -7.66
N TRP A 216 -23.81 -33.41 -6.42
CA TRP A 216 -23.14 -32.92 -5.22
C TRP A 216 -21.67 -33.32 -5.19
N GLN A 217 -21.34 -34.59 -5.47
CA GLN A 217 -19.96 -35.06 -5.51
C GLN A 217 -19.11 -34.30 -6.55
N ARG A 218 -19.67 -34.00 -7.73
CA ARG A 218 -18.97 -33.18 -8.74
C ARG A 218 -18.72 -31.75 -8.27
N MET A 219 -19.75 -31.11 -7.71
CA MET A 219 -19.64 -29.78 -7.12
C MET A 219 -18.60 -29.75 -5.97
N ASP A 220 -18.58 -30.76 -5.11
CA ASP A 220 -17.66 -30.85 -3.98
C ASP A 220 -16.20 -31.06 -4.42
N ARG A 221 -15.97 -31.84 -5.48
CA ARG A 221 -14.65 -31.95 -6.13
C ARG A 221 -14.20 -30.61 -6.69
N ALA A 222 -15.06 -29.90 -7.43
CA ALA A 222 -14.75 -28.58 -7.97
C ALA A 222 -14.46 -27.55 -6.87
N ALA A 223 -15.21 -27.58 -5.77
CA ALA A 223 -14.96 -26.74 -4.60
C ALA A 223 -13.64 -27.09 -3.90
N THR A 224 -13.29 -28.37 -3.82
CA THR A 224 -12.02 -28.85 -3.26
C THR A 224 -10.83 -28.41 -4.10
N GLU A 225 -10.96 -28.43 -5.42
CA GLU A 225 -9.94 -27.92 -6.33
C GLU A 225 -9.67 -26.43 -6.09
N LEU A 226 -10.71 -25.60 -6.01
CA LEU A 226 -10.58 -24.18 -5.67
C LEU A 226 -9.87 -23.96 -4.32
N ARG A 227 -10.27 -24.71 -3.28
CA ARG A 227 -9.62 -24.64 -1.95
C ARG A 227 -8.15 -25.02 -2.02
N ARG A 228 -7.78 -25.99 -2.87
CA ARG A 228 -6.38 -26.40 -3.08
C ARG A 228 -5.56 -25.31 -3.75
N MET A 229 -6.17 -24.48 -4.61
CA MET A 229 -5.48 -23.37 -5.29
C MET A 229 -5.29 -22.14 -4.42
N ALA A 230 -6.16 -21.93 -3.42
CA ALA A 230 -6.16 -20.75 -2.55
C ALA A 230 -4.79 -20.32 -2.02
N PRO A 231 -3.91 -21.21 -1.50
CA PRO A 231 -2.58 -20.79 -1.02
C PRO A 231 -1.70 -20.17 -2.10
N ARG A 232 -1.73 -20.72 -3.33
CA ARG A 232 -0.96 -20.18 -4.46
C ARG A 232 -1.53 -18.84 -4.93
N LEU A 233 -2.85 -18.71 -4.94
CA LEU A 233 -3.52 -17.44 -5.26
C LEU A 233 -3.17 -16.35 -4.25
N ARG A 234 -3.13 -16.66 -2.94
CA ARG A 234 -2.63 -15.71 -1.91
C ARG A 234 -1.20 -15.29 -2.19
N LYS A 235 -0.32 -16.26 -2.44
CA LYS A 235 1.09 -16.00 -2.72
C LYS A 235 1.25 -15.07 -3.92
N LEU A 236 0.54 -15.33 -5.03
CA LEU A 236 0.58 -14.47 -6.21
C LEU A 236 0.07 -13.07 -5.92
N ALA A 237 -1.00 -12.94 -5.14
CA ALA A 237 -1.51 -11.64 -4.74
C ALA A 237 -0.49 -10.83 -3.93
N THR A 238 0.18 -11.49 -2.97
CA THR A 238 1.25 -10.88 -2.18
C THR A 238 2.39 -10.41 -3.07
N ILE A 239 2.79 -11.22 -4.05
CA ILE A 239 3.83 -10.87 -5.04
C ILE A 239 3.41 -9.63 -5.83
N GLU A 240 2.20 -9.58 -6.38
CA GLU A 240 1.72 -8.43 -7.15
C GLU A 240 1.59 -7.18 -6.29
N ALA A 241 1.11 -7.31 -5.05
CA ALA A 241 0.99 -6.20 -4.12
C ALA A 241 2.35 -5.61 -3.74
N GLU A 242 3.32 -6.48 -3.47
CA GLU A 242 4.68 -6.09 -3.17
C GLU A 242 5.32 -5.37 -4.36
N ARG A 243 5.13 -5.88 -5.56
CA ARG A 243 5.59 -5.21 -6.79
C ARG A 243 4.97 -3.81 -6.93
N ARG A 244 3.67 -3.65 -6.68
CA ARG A 244 3.02 -2.32 -6.71
C ARG A 244 3.54 -1.40 -5.60
N ALA A 245 3.93 -1.94 -4.45
CA ALA A 245 4.55 -1.14 -3.39
C ALA A 245 5.91 -0.60 -3.85
N LEU A 246 6.76 -1.44 -4.46
CA LEU A 246 8.07 -1.05 -4.98
C LEU A 246 7.98 -0.07 -6.15
N ASP A 247 6.95 -0.19 -6.99
CA ASP A 247 6.69 0.76 -8.07
C ASP A 247 6.28 2.14 -7.53
N ARG A 248 5.39 2.18 -6.52
CA ARG A 248 5.05 3.42 -5.81
C ARG A 248 6.27 4.05 -5.14
N GLU A 249 7.12 3.23 -4.52
CA GLU A 249 8.39 3.65 -3.93
C GLU A 249 9.31 4.25 -5.00
N ARG A 250 9.40 3.64 -6.19
CA ARG A 250 10.16 4.18 -7.33
C ARG A 250 9.68 5.55 -7.78
N SER A 251 8.38 5.70 -8.02
CA SER A 251 7.81 6.98 -8.44
C SER A 251 7.90 8.05 -7.35
N ALA A 252 7.85 7.66 -6.07
CA ALA A 252 8.09 8.59 -4.97
C ALA A 252 9.56 9.01 -4.89
N LEU A 253 10.50 8.08 -5.13
CA LEU A 253 11.93 8.38 -5.05
C LEU A 253 12.33 9.37 -6.13
N ALA A 254 11.89 9.15 -7.37
CA ALA A 254 12.15 10.07 -8.48
C ALA A 254 11.66 11.50 -8.19
N ARG A 255 10.49 11.63 -7.55
CA ARG A 255 9.98 12.95 -7.11
C ARG A 255 10.81 13.57 -5.99
N TRP A 256 11.33 12.76 -5.08
CA TRP A 256 12.23 13.22 -4.03
C TRP A 256 13.58 13.66 -4.60
N GLU A 257 14.15 12.93 -5.55
CA GLU A 257 15.38 13.29 -6.25
C GLU A 257 15.22 14.65 -6.95
N GLU A 258 14.19 14.81 -7.77
CA GLU A 258 13.90 16.07 -8.45
C GLU A 258 13.69 17.23 -7.47
N SER A 259 12.96 16.98 -6.38
CA SER A 259 12.74 17.99 -5.33
C SER A 259 14.02 18.35 -4.58
N SER A 260 14.87 17.37 -4.25
CA SER A 260 16.13 17.56 -3.53
C SER A 260 17.12 18.35 -4.39
N GLU A 261 17.24 18.04 -5.67
CA GLU A 261 18.11 18.77 -6.61
C GLU A 261 17.61 20.20 -6.88
N ALA A 262 16.29 20.38 -6.98
CA ALA A 262 15.70 21.72 -7.11
C ALA A 262 15.92 22.56 -5.85
N GLU A 263 15.76 21.95 -4.68
CA GLU A 263 15.98 22.60 -3.39
C GLU A 263 17.44 22.95 -3.17
N ALA A 264 18.38 22.02 -3.39
CA ALA A 264 19.82 22.28 -3.27
C ALA A 264 20.26 23.50 -4.08
N ARG A 265 19.85 23.56 -5.37
CA ARG A 265 20.13 24.71 -6.24
C ARG A 265 19.50 26.00 -5.74
N ALA A 266 18.30 25.92 -5.15
CA ALA A 266 17.61 27.09 -4.60
C ALA A 266 18.27 27.59 -3.31
N VAL A 267 18.70 26.68 -2.43
CA VAL A 267 19.43 27.00 -1.19
C VAL A 267 20.75 27.67 -1.54
N LEU A 268 21.60 27.02 -2.36
CA LEU A 268 22.90 27.55 -2.74
C LEU A 268 22.80 28.94 -3.42
N ARG A 269 21.73 29.19 -4.17
CA ARG A 269 21.46 30.52 -4.75
C ARG A 269 21.07 31.57 -3.72
N LYS A 270 20.39 31.18 -2.63
CA LYS A 270 19.84 32.09 -1.61
C LYS A 270 20.78 32.31 -0.42
N VAL A 271 21.69 31.38 -0.14
CA VAL A 271 22.65 31.48 0.97
C VAL A 271 23.47 32.77 0.95
N PRO A 272 24.02 33.26 -0.19
CA PRO A 272 24.73 34.53 -0.21
C PRO A 272 23.85 35.72 0.22
N ALA A 273 22.58 35.72 -0.19
CA ALA A 273 21.63 36.76 0.22
C ALA A 273 21.30 36.65 1.72
N LEU A 274 21.17 35.43 2.25
CA LEU A 274 20.97 35.20 3.68
C LEU A 274 22.13 35.73 4.52
N ILE A 275 23.38 35.44 4.11
CA ILE A 275 24.59 35.96 4.76
C ILE A 275 24.63 37.50 4.70
N GLY A 276 24.22 38.08 3.58
CA GLY A 276 24.08 39.54 3.44
C GLY A 276 23.03 40.12 4.39
N HIS A 277 21.90 39.44 4.58
CA HIS A 277 20.83 39.87 5.50
C HIS A 277 21.29 39.85 6.95
N THR A 278 21.99 38.80 7.41
CA THR A 278 22.49 38.74 8.79
C THR A 278 23.53 39.81 9.08
N ALA A 279 24.34 40.19 8.08
CA ALA A 279 25.32 41.27 8.21
C ALA A 279 24.70 42.67 8.41
N VAL A 280 23.42 42.87 8.03
CA VAL A 280 22.73 44.17 8.12
C VAL A 280 21.63 44.16 9.20
N SER A 281 21.19 42.98 9.64
CA SER A 281 20.19 42.81 10.69
C SER A 281 20.68 43.31 12.05
N ALA A 282 19.85 44.06 12.76
CA ALA A 282 20.16 44.56 14.11
C ALA A 282 20.36 43.43 15.14
N LEU A 283 19.70 42.29 14.93
CA LEU A 283 19.82 41.09 15.76
C LEU A 283 20.86 40.10 15.22
N GLY A 284 21.35 40.31 13.99
CA GLY A 284 22.28 39.40 13.33
C GLY A 284 21.67 38.03 13.00
N ARG A 285 20.33 37.95 12.84
CA ARG A 285 19.62 36.68 12.63
C ARG A 285 18.78 36.71 11.37
N ALA A 286 18.83 35.62 10.62
CA ALA A 286 17.93 35.36 9.51
C ALA A 286 17.84 33.84 9.27
N GLY A 287 16.72 33.41 8.70
CA GLY A 287 16.46 32.02 8.37
C GLY A 287 16.07 31.84 6.92
N LEU A 288 16.37 30.66 6.37
CA LEU A 288 15.83 30.16 5.11
C LEU A 288 14.77 29.11 5.41
N ARG A 289 13.59 29.26 4.80
CA ARG A 289 12.43 28.38 5.00
C ARG A 289 11.79 27.96 3.68
N PRO A 290 11.25 26.73 3.61
CA PRO A 290 10.30 26.35 2.57
C PRO A 290 9.04 27.21 2.64
N GLY A 291 8.70 27.86 1.54
CA GLY A 291 7.51 28.67 1.32
C GLY A 291 6.48 27.96 0.43
N PRO A 292 5.32 28.60 0.19
CA PRO A 292 4.27 28.05 -0.66
C PRO A 292 4.79 27.75 -2.08
N GLY A 293 4.30 26.65 -2.64
CA GLY A 293 4.68 26.21 -3.99
C GLY A 293 6.13 25.72 -4.10
N GLY A 294 6.82 25.43 -2.99
CA GLY A 294 8.21 24.94 -3.02
C GLY A 294 9.25 26.04 -3.23
N THR A 295 8.87 27.30 -3.07
CA THR A 295 9.82 28.43 -3.09
C THR A 295 10.60 28.49 -1.78
N LEU A 296 11.82 29.05 -1.77
CA LEU A 296 12.56 29.32 -0.54
C LEU A 296 12.49 30.81 -0.19
N GLN A 297 12.16 31.09 1.07
CA GLN A 297 11.99 32.43 1.60
C GLN A 297 13.04 32.71 2.67
N ILE A 298 13.62 33.91 2.62
CA ILE A 298 14.41 34.46 3.72
C ILE A 298 13.42 35.08 4.70
N VAL A 299 13.53 34.71 5.97
CA VAL A 299 12.66 35.15 7.07
C VAL A 299 13.56 35.78 8.12
N ASP A 300 13.22 37.00 8.54
CA ASP A 300 13.85 37.62 9.70
C ASP A 300 13.09 37.14 10.95
N ASP A 301 13.82 36.65 11.96
CA ASP A 301 13.25 36.34 13.28
C ASP A 301 13.21 37.66 14.09
N ASP A 302 12.18 38.48 13.83
CA ASP A 302 11.78 39.64 14.64
C ASP A 302 10.82 39.24 15.77
#